data_AF-A0A9E4ZCG9-F1
#
_entry.id   AF-A0A9E4ZCG9-F1
#
_cell.length_a   1.000
_cell.length_b   1.000
_cell.length_c   1.000
_cell.angle_alpha   90.00
_cell.angle_beta   90.00
_cell.angle_gamma   90.00
#
_symmetry.space_group_name_H-M   'P 1'
#
loop_
_entity.id
_entity.type
_entity.pdbx_description
1 polymer ?
#
loop_
_entity_poly.entity_id
_entity_poly.type
_entity_poly.pdbx_seq_one_letter_code
_entity_poly.pdbx_strand_id
1 'polypeptide(L)'
;MQYMGCLMILRRLAKSAGINKRIHPHLFRHSRATELANHLTQAQMESHLGWIHGSMMPATYIHLSGVQVDDALLKMHGLKQDDPVPILSYQVCVRCKHKNGATSDFCAQCGAALRVETAISTDERREELMLKLMGLVENDQSIARILNGIE
;
A
#
# COMPACT_ATOMS: atom_id res chain seq x y z
N MET A 1 0.17 14.90 -20.50
CA MET A 1 -1.16 14.24 -20.41
C MET A 1 -2.22 15.33 -20.31
N GLN A 2 -3.18 15.40 -21.24
CA GLN A 2 -4.20 16.45 -21.23
C GLN A 2 -5.32 16.12 -20.22
N TYR A 3 -5.99 17.14 -19.66
CA TYR A 3 -7.04 16.99 -18.63
C TYR A 3 -8.12 15.97 -19.02
N MET A 4 -8.60 16.03 -20.27
CA MET A 4 -9.61 15.10 -20.77
C MET A 4 -9.10 13.65 -20.83
N GLY A 5 -7.82 13.44 -21.14
CA GLY A 5 -7.20 12.12 -21.11
C GLY A 5 -7.21 11.51 -19.71
N CYS A 6 -6.80 12.28 -18.69
CA CYS A 6 -6.88 11.85 -17.30
C CYS A 6 -8.32 11.49 -16.90
N LEU A 7 -9.29 12.33 -17.27
CA LEU A 7 -10.69 12.11 -16.95
C LEU A 7 -11.25 10.83 -17.59
N MET A 8 -10.87 10.53 -18.83
CA MET A 8 -11.26 9.29 -19.52
C MET A 8 -10.71 8.05 -18.79
N ILE A 9 -9.44 8.08 -18.39
CA ILE A 9 -8.80 7.01 -17.64
C ILE A 9 -9.54 6.78 -16.31
N LEU A 10 -9.78 7.85 -15.54
CA LEU A 10 -10.48 7.78 -14.26
C LEU A 10 -11.90 7.20 -14.39
N ARG A 11 -12.66 7.59 -15.42
CA ARG A 11 -14.01 7.05 -15.67
C ARG A 11 -13.98 5.56 -16.00
N ARG A 12 -13.01 5.12 -16.81
CA ARG A 12 -12.86 3.69 -17.14
C ARG A 12 -12.54 2.88 -15.89
N LEU A 13 -11.58 3.34 -15.09
CA LEU A 13 -11.18 2.70 -13.84
C LEU A 13 -12.35 2.63 -12.84
N ALA A 14 -13.11 3.73 -12.69
CA ALA A 14 -14.28 3.77 -11.82
C ALA A 14 -15.33 2.72 -12.22
N LYS A 15 -15.59 2.57 -13.53
CA LYS A 15 -16.50 1.54 -14.06
C LYS A 15 -15.98 0.14 -13.77
N SER A 16 -14.69 -0.12 -14.01
CA SER A 16 -14.06 -1.42 -13.73
C SER A 16 -14.07 -1.77 -12.24
N ALA A 17 -13.97 -0.78 -11.36
CA ALA A 17 -14.03 -0.95 -9.90
C ALA A 17 -15.46 -1.01 -9.34
N GLY A 18 -16.50 -0.93 -10.19
CA GLY A 18 -17.90 -0.96 -9.74
C GLY A 18 -18.37 0.31 -9.00
N ILE A 19 -17.67 1.43 -9.17
CA ILE A 19 -17.99 2.69 -8.50
C ILE A 19 -19.05 3.47 -9.29
N ASN A 20 -20.25 3.58 -8.72
CA ASN A 20 -21.38 4.29 -9.34
C ASN A 20 -21.34 5.82 -9.14
N LYS A 21 -20.52 6.32 -8.20
CA LYS A 21 -20.36 7.75 -7.95
C LYS A 21 -19.63 8.42 -9.11
N ARG A 22 -20.03 9.64 -9.47
CA ARG A 22 -19.34 10.45 -10.48
C ARG A 22 -17.91 10.76 -10.03
N ILE A 23 -16.91 10.21 -10.72
CA ILE A 23 -15.49 10.46 -10.45
C ILE A 23 -14.94 11.60 -11.32
N HIS A 24 -14.24 12.53 -10.69
CA HIS A 24 -13.52 13.63 -11.35
C HIS A 24 -12.29 14.03 -10.50
N PRO A 25 -11.26 14.68 -11.07
CA PRO A 25 -10.02 15.00 -10.36
C PRO A 25 -10.23 15.77 -9.04
N HIS A 26 -11.14 16.76 -9.01
CA HIS A 26 -11.42 17.52 -7.80
C HIS A 26 -11.97 16.66 -6.64
N LEU A 27 -12.68 15.56 -6.94
CA LEU A 27 -13.19 14.65 -5.91
C LEU A 27 -12.04 14.00 -5.12
N PHE A 28 -10.95 13.62 -5.77
CA PHE A 28 -9.78 13.05 -5.09
C PHE A 28 -9.14 14.06 -4.14
N ARG A 29 -9.00 15.31 -4.60
CA ARG A 29 -8.50 16.40 -3.76
C ARG A 29 -9.41 16.64 -2.56
N HIS A 30 -10.72 16.67 -2.77
CA HIS A 30 -11.69 16.87 -1.71
C HIS A 30 -11.63 15.73 -0.68
N SER A 31 -11.71 14.48 -1.13
CA SER A 31 -11.61 13.31 -0.24
C SER A 31 -10.31 13.29 0.55
N ARG A 32 -9.17 13.61 -0.08
CA ARG A 32 -7.87 13.65 0.60
C ARG A 32 -7.80 14.79 1.63
N ALA A 33 -8.36 15.95 1.31
CA ALA A 33 -8.42 17.08 2.25
C ALA A 33 -9.31 16.76 3.46
N THR A 34 -10.46 16.10 3.26
CA THR A 34 -11.33 15.64 4.34
C THR A 34 -10.64 14.61 5.23
N GLU A 35 -9.92 13.65 4.65
CA GLU A 35 -9.13 12.67 5.41
C GLU A 35 -8.05 13.37 6.27
N LEU A 36 -7.26 14.25 5.64
CA LEU A 36 -6.16 14.95 6.30
C LEU A 36 -6.60 15.92 7.40
N ALA A 37 -7.82 16.46 7.32
CA ALA A 37 -8.35 17.36 8.36
C ALA A 37 -8.45 16.70 9.74
N ASN A 38 -8.49 15.36 9.82
CA ASN A 38 -8.46 14.62 11.08
C ASN A 38 -7.04 14.46 11.66
N HIS A 39 -6.00 14.72 10.87
CA HIS A 39 -4.61 14.41 11.21
C HIS A 39 -3.69 15.62 11.22
N LEU A 40 -4.02 16.67 10.47
CA LEU A 40 -3.20 17.86 10.30
C LEU A 40 -3.85 19.08 10.94
N THR A 41 -3.01 19.95 11.48
CA THR A 41 -3.40 21.31 11.84
C THR A 41 -3.73 22.11 10.57
N GLN A 42 -4.46 23.22 10.74
CA GLN A 42 -4.81 24.12 9.64
C GLN A 42 -3.57 24.56 8.83
N ALA A 43 -2.51 25.02 9.50
CA ALA A 43 -1.30 25.50 8.85
C ALA A 43 -0.58 24.39 8.05
N GLN A 44 -0.53 23.17 8.60
CA GLN A 44 0.05 22.01 7.90
C GLN A 44 -0.78 21.64 6.66
N MET A 45 -2.11 21.68 6.78
CA MET A 45 -3.02 21.38 5.68
C MET A 45 -2.91 22.43 4.55
N GLU A 46 -2.80 23.71 4.90
CA GLU A 46 -2.56 24.80 3.94
C GLU A 46 -1.25 24.59 3.18
N SER A 47 -0.16 24.35 3.90
CA SER A 47 1.15 24.08 3.29
C SER A 47 1.11 22.84 2.37
N HIS A 48 0.53 21.74 2.84
CA HIS A 48 0.50 20.48 2.10
C HIS A 48 -0.39 20.54 0.85
N LEU A 49 -1.55 21.18 0.93
CA LEU A 49 -2.49 21.27 -0.18
C LEU A 49 -2.22 22.46 -1.10
N GLY A 50 -1.26 23.32 -0.77
CA GLY A 50 -0.90 24.49 -1.58
C GLY A 50 -1.90 25.64 -1.46
N TRP A 51 -2.45 25.86 -0.26
CA TRP A 51 -3.25 27.03 0.06
C TRP A 51 -2.40 28.13 0.70
N ILE A 52 -2.87 29.36 0.58
CA ILE A 52 -2.27 30.51 1.26
C ILE A 52 -2.47 30.34 2.76
N HIS A 53 -1.43 30.66 3.54
CA HIS A 53 -1.52 30.59 4.99
C HIS A 53 -2.59 31.55 5.52
N GLY A 54 -3.46 31.08 6.41
CA GLY A 54 -4.59 31.85 6.94
C GLY A 54 -5.78 31.94 5.97
N SER A 55 -5.82 31.13 4.92
CA SER A 55 -6.98 31.06 4.03
C SER A 55 -8.18 30.42 4.74
N MET A 56 -9.40 30.72 4.26
CA MET A 56 -10.63 30.05 4.73
C MET A 56 -10.85 28.67 4.11
N MET A 57 -9.95 28.19 3.24
CA MET A 57 -10.09 26.90 2.57
C MET A 57 -10.18 25.71 3.54
N PRO A 58 -9.35 25.62 4.61
CA PRO A 58 -9.42 24.53 5.58
C PRO A 58 -10.75 24.45 6.33
N ALA A 59 -11.46 25.58 6.51
CA ALA A 59 -12.75 25.62 7.21
C ALA A 59 -13.84 24.78 6.52
N THR A 60 -13.67 24.47 5.22
CA THR A 60 -14.56 23.55 4.49
C THR A 60 -14.43 22.10 4.98
N TYR A 61 -13.32 21.73 5.62
CA TYR A 61 -12.97 20.35 5.96
C TYR A 61 -12.83 20.13 7.48
N ILE A 62 -12.39 21.15 8.21
CA ILE A 62 -12.17 21.07 9.65
C ILE A 62 -13.52 21.29 10.36
N HIS A 63 -14.07 20.20 10.88
CA HIS A 63 -15.26 20.22 11.73
C HIS A 63 -14.88 19.64 13.09
N LEU A 64 -14.39 20.51 13.98
CA LEU A 64 -13.96 20.08 15.31
C LEU A 64 -15.18 19.63 16.12
N SER A 65 -15.29 18.34 16.40
CA SER A 65 -16.26 17.83 17.38
C SER A 65 -15.61 17.76 18.76
N GLY A 66 -16.40 17.91 19.85
CA GLY A 66 -15.87 17.80 21.21
C GLY A 66 -15.14 16.48 21.46
N VAL A 67 -15.64 15.39 20.87
CA VAL A 67 -15.01 14.05 20.92
C VAL A 67 -13.60 14.04 20.33
N GLN A 68 -13.35 14.78 19.23
CA GLN A 68 -12.01 14.85 18.63
C GLN A 68 -11.01 15.59 19.51
N VAL A 69 -11.48 16.60 20.27
CA VAL A 69 -10.64 17.33 21.22
C VAL A 69 -10.27 16.42 22.40
N ASP A 70 -11.26 15.71 22.95
CA ASP A 70 -11.04 14.76 24.04
C ASP A 70 -10.07 13.65 23.61
N ASP A 71 -10.24 13.09 22.42
CA ASP A 71 -9.35 12.09 21.86
C ASP A 71 -7.91 12.58 21.69
N ALA A 72 -7.73 13.81 21.22
CA ALA A 72 -6.41 14.41 21.08
C ALA A 72 -5.74 14.63 22.45
N LEU A 73 -6.50 15.07 23.45
CA LEU A 73 -6.02 15.22 24.83
C LEU A 73 -5.65 13.86 25.45
N LEU A 74 -6.49 12.84 25.27
CA LEU A 74 -6.21 11.50 25.76
C LEU A 74 -4.96 10.90 25.10
N LYS A 75 -4.77 11.10 23.79
CA LYS A 75 -3.54 10.70 23.09
C LYS A 75 -2.31 11.44 23.63
N MET A 76 -2.41 12.75 23.85
CA MET A 76 -1.33 13.55 24.43
C MET A 76 -0.89 13.03 25.80
N HIS A 77 -1.84 12.59 26.62
CA HIS A 77 -1.59 12.03 27.95
C HIS A 77 -1.29 10.52 27.95
N GLY A 78 -1.21 9.87 26.79
CA GLY A 78 -0.94 8.43 26.68
C GLY A 78 -2.08 7.53 27.16
N LEU A 79 -3.30 8.08 27.30
CA LEU A 79 -4.50 7.38 27.77
C LEU A 79 -5.31 6.75 26.62
N LYS A 80 -4.97 7.06 25.36
CA LYS A 80 -5.59 6.47 24.16
C LYS A 80 -4.50 5.97 23.21
N GLN A 81 -4.70 4.75 22.68
CA GLN A 81 -3.79 4.17 21.69
C GLN A 81 -3.96 4.84 20.32
N ASP A 82 -2.91 4.76 19.51
CA ASP A 82 -2.93 5.24 18.13
C ASP A 82 -3.92 4.44 17.27
N ASP A 83 -4.43 5.11 16.25
CA ASP A 83 -5.32 4.48 15.28
C ASP A 83 -4.59 3.36 14.52
N PRO A 84 -5.30 2.29 14.12
CA PRO A 84 -4.69 1.20 13.38
C PRO A 84 -4.05 1.71 12.09
N VAL A 85 -2.88 1.16 11.78
CA VAL A 85 -2.11 1.54 10.59
C VAL A 85 -2.94 1.24 9.33
N PRO A 86 -3.09 2.20 8.38
CA PRO A 86 -3.85 1.98 7.16
C PRO A 86 -3.32 0.77 6.37
N ILE A 87 -4.23 0.01 5.75
CA ILE A 87 -3.92 -1.22 4.99
C ILE A 87 -2.87 -0.98 3.89
N LEU A 88 -2.89 0.20 3.27
CA LEU A 88 -1.97 0.59 2.19
C LEU A 88 -0.66 1.23 2.71
N SER A 89 -0.29 0.96 3.96
CA SER A 89 1.00 1.38 4.52
C SER A 89 2.13 0.45 4.09
N TYR A 90 3.35 0.99 4.09
CA TYR A 90 4.55 0.21 3.76
C TYR A 90 4.76 -0.93 4.76
N GLN A 91 5.32 -2.04 4.27
CA GLN A 91 5.69 -3.18 5.10
C GLN A 91 7.22 -3.20 5.29
N VAL A 92 7.67 -3.41 6.51
CA VAL A 92 9.10 -3.50 6.82
C VAL A 92 9.55 -4.95 6.74
N CYS A 93 10.55 -5.24 5.91
CA CYS A 93 11.12 -6.58 5.83
C CYS A 93 11.80 -6.96 7.15
N VAL A 94 11.41 -8.08 7.76
CA VAL A 94 12.01 -8.59 8.99
C VAL A 94 13.49 -8.98 8.83
N ARG A 95 13.91 -9.31 7.61
CA ARG A 95 15.27 -9.75 7.29
C ARG A 95 16.24 -8.60 7.08
N CYS A 96 15.94 -7.70 6.14
CA CYS A 96 16.85 -6.61 5.75
C CYS A 96 16.36 -5.19 6.12
N LYS A 97 15.19 -5.06 6.75
CA LYS A 97 14.57 -3.78 7.17
C LYS A 97 14.18 -2.84 6.01
N HIS A 98 14.23 -3.29 4.77
CA HIS A 98 13.76 -2.53 3.62
C HIS A 98 12.25 -2.25 3.72
N LYS A 99 11.82 -1.04 3.33
CA LYS A 99 10.41 -0.64 3.28
C LYS A 99 9.82 -1.01 1.93
N ASN A 100 8.92 -1.99 1.91
CA ASN A 100 8.26 -2.48 0.71
C ASN A 100 6.84 -1.93 0.62
N GLY A 101 6.25 -1.97 -0.58
CA GLY A 101 4.86 -1.57 -0.76
C GLY A 101 3.90 -2.49 -0.02
N ALA A 102 2.71 -1.99 0.31
CA ALA A 102 1.67 -2.75 1.01
C ALA A 102 1.26 -4.04 0.28
N THR A 103 1.34 -4.03 -1.06
CA THR A 103 0.93 -5.12 -1.94
C THR A 103 2.10 -5.99 -2.39
N SER A 104 3.31 -5.77 -1.87
CA SER A 104 4.47 -6.59 -2.20
C SER A 104 4.42 -7.91 -1.43
N ASP A 105 4.52 -9.03 -2.15
CA ASP A 105 4.61 -10.35 -1.53
C ASP A 105 6.05 -10.69 -1.11
N PHE A 106 7.03 -10.16 -1.86
CA PHE A 106 8.45 -10.36 -1.63
C PHE A 106 9.19 -9.03 -1.44
N CYS A 107 10.29 -9.09 -0.71
CA CYS A 107 11.16 -7.94 -0.51
C CYS A 107 11.93 -7.61 -1.78
N ALA A 108 11.82 -6.35 -2.24
CA ALA A 108 12.52 -5.87 -3.43
C ALA A 108 14.06 -5.89 -3.31
N GLN A 109 14.59 -5.89 -2.09
CA GLN A 109 16.04 -5.85 -1.85
C GLN A 109 16.67 -7.23 -1.60
N CYS A 110 16.01 -8.11 -0.85
CA CYS A 110 16.59 -9.39 -0.43
C CYS A 110 15.80 -10.64 -0.84
N GLY A 111 14.66 -10.46 -1.52
CA GLY A 111 13.82 -11.56 -2.00
C GLY A 111 13.06 -12.33 -0.92
N ALA A 112 13.16 -11.95 0.36
CA ALA A 112 12.42 -12.62 1.43
C ALA A 112 10.91 -12.40 1.30
N ALA A 113 10.12 -13.44 1.56
CA ALA A 113 8.66 -13.33 1.68
C ALA A 113 8.29 -12.37 2.81
N LEU A 114 7.34 -11.48 2.55
CA LEU A 114 6.91 -10.45 3.50
C LEU A 114 5.74 -10.91 4.38
N ARG A 115 5.04 -11.99 3.98
CA ARG A 115 3.91 -12.58 4.70
C ARG A 115 4.11 -14.08 4.88
N VAL A 116 3.51 -14.60 5.95
CA VAL A 116 3.55 -16.03 6.27
C VAL A 116 2.90 -16.86 5.17
N GLU A 117 1.75 -16.41 4.64
CA GLU A 117 1.04 -17.05 3.53
C GLU A 117 1.92 -17.17 2.28
N THR A 118 2.63 -16.09 1.92
CA THR A 118 3.57 -16.08 0.80
C THR A 118 4.73 -17.04 1.05
N ALA A 119 5.25 -17.11 2.29
CA ALA A 119 6.32 -18.04 2.63
C ALA A 119 5.87 -19.50 2.45
N ILE A 120 4.71 -19.88 3.00
CA ILE A 120 4.15 -21.23 2.90
C ILE A 120 3.95 -21.63 1.44
N SER A 121 3.25 -20.80 0.66
CA SER A 121 2.98 -21.08 -0.76
C SER A 121 4.26 -21.16 -1.60
N THR A 122 5.30 -20.41 -1.25
CA THR A 122 6.60 -20.49 -1.93
C THR A 122 7.31 -21.80 -1.61
N ASP A 123 7.26 -22.27 -0.37
CA ASP A 123 7.85 -23.54 0.05
C ASP A 123 7.10 -24.73 -0.58
N GLU A 124 5.77 -24.73 -0.59
CA GLU A 124 4.96 -25.74 -1.29
C GLU A 124 5.30 -25.78 -2.79
N ARG A 125 5.41 -24.61 -3.44
CA ARG A 125 5.81 -24.51 -4.86
C ARG A 125 7.21 -25.08 -5.08
N ARG A 126 8.13 -24.86 -4.13
CA ARG A 126 9.50 -25.35 -4.20
C ARG A 126 9.56 -26.87 -4.08
N GLU A 127 8.79 -27.46 -3.18
CA GLU A 127 8.66 -28.92 -3.05
C GLU A 127 8.07 -29.55 -4.33
N GLU A 128 7.01 -28.96 -4.88
CA GLU A 128 6.40 -29.43 -6.12
C GLU A 128 7.40 -29.40 -7.29
N LEU A 129 8.16 -28.31 -7.42
CA LEU A 129 9.21 -28.18 -8.45
C LEU A 129 10.34 -29.18 -8.24
N MET A 130 10.71 -29.46 -6.99
CA MET A 130 11.76 -30.41 -6.65
C MET A 130 11.36 -31.85 -7.04
N LEU A 131 10.11 -32.25 -6.78
CA LEU A 131 9.58 -33.55 -7.20
C LEU A 131 9.56 -33.69 -8.73
N LYS A 132 9.11 -32.65 -9.44
CA LYS A 132 9.15 -32.64 -10.92
C LYS A 132 10.57 -32.73 -11.46
N LEU A 133 11.53 -32.03 -10.82
CA LEU A 133 12.93 -32.10 -11.20
C LEU A 133 13.50 -33.51 -11.01
N MET A 134 13.20 -34.17 -9.88
CA MET A 134 13.63 -35.56 -9.64
C MET A 134 13.11 -36.51 -10.73
N GLY A 135 11.82 -36.40 -11.08
CA GLY A 135 11.25 -37.20 -12.16
C GLY A 135 11.92 -36.94 -13.53
N LEU A 136 12.32 -35.71 -13.82
CA LEU A 136 13.06 -35.40 -15.05
C LEU A 136 14.47 -36.01 -15.06
N VAL A 137 15.17 -35.97 -13.93
CA VAL A 137 16.51 -36.56 -13.78
C VAL A 137 16.47 -38.09 -13.91
N GLU A 138 15.42 -38.74 -13.42
CA GLU A 138 15.23 -40.19 -13.57
C GLU A 138 14.95 -40.61 -15.02
N ASN A 139 14.22 -39.77 -15.78
CA ASN A 139 13.79 -40.10 -17.13
C ASN A 139 14.80 -39.71 -18.23
N ASP A 140 15.72 -38.78 -17.96
CA ASP A 140 16.70 -38.30 -18.94
C ASP A 140 18.11 -38.19 -18.34
N GLN A 141 18.98 -39.13 -18.75
CA GLN A 141 20.38 -39.21 -18.31
C GLN A 141 21.21 -37.98 -18.72
N SER A 142 20.80 -37.22 -19.75
CA SER A 142 21.48 -36.00 -20.17
C SER A 142 21.33 -34.88 -19.12
N ILE A 143 20.16 -34.79 -18.47
CA ILE A 143 19.89 -33.82 -17.41
C ILE A 143 20.76 -34.15 -16.18
N ALA A 144 20.93 -35.43 -15.87
CA ALA A 144 21.83 -35.87 -14.80
C ALA A 144 23.30 -35.51 -15.08
N ARG A 145 23.75 -35.56 -16.34
CA ARG A 145 25.11 -35.14 -16.74
C ARG A 145 25.30 -33.63 -16.59
N ILE A 146 24.34 -32.83 -17.07
CA ILE A 146 24.33 -31.37 -16.95
C ILE A 146 24.39 -30.92 -15.48
N LEU A 147 23.59 -31.53 -14.60
CA LEU A 147 23.57 -31.19 -13.17
C LEU A 147 24.87 -31.54 -12.45
N ASN A 148 25.55 -32.60 -12.87
CA ASN A 148 26.85 -33.01 -12.31
C ASN A 148 28.04 -32.26 -12.94
N GLY A 149 27.81 -31.35 -13.89
CA GLY A 149 28.85 -30.55 -14.53
C GLY A 149 29.80 -31.36 -15.41
N ILE A 150 29.35 -32.51 -15.91
CA ILE A 150 30.11 -33.35 -16.84
C ILE A 150 29.48 -33.12 -18.22
N GLU A 151 30.23 -32.48 -19.13
CA GLU A 151 29.83 -32.27 -20.52
C GLU A 151 29.42 -33.58 -21.21
#